data_AF-H2EUZ4-F1
#
_entry.id   AF-H2EUZ4-F1
#
_cell.length_a   1.000
_cell.length_b   1.000
_cell.length_c   1.000
_cell.angle_alpha   90.00
_cell.angle_beta   90.00
_cell.angle_gamma   90.00
#
_symmetry.space_group_name_H-M   'P 1'
#
loop_
_entity.id
_entity.type
_entity.pdbx_description
1 polymer ?
#
loop_
_entity_poly.entity_id
_entity_poly.type
_entity_poly.pdbx_seq_one_letter_code
_entity_poly.pdbx_strand_id
1 'polypeptide(L)' 'MSKKTLSNKSRYSILRVSGFRARMATPEGRKTLRNRRKKGRKSLTIQR' A
#
# COMPACT_ATOMS: atom_id res chain seq x y z
N MET A 1 -13.03 2.83 26.76
CA MET A 1 -12.29 2.97 25.48
C MET A 1 -12.70 1.85 24.54
N SER A 2 -13.42 2.15 23.44
CA SER A 2 -13.81 1.13 22.46
C SER A 2 -12.74 0.92 21.40
N LYS A 3 -12.57 -0.33 20.94
CA LYS A 3 -11.63 -0.67 19.87
C LYS A 3 -12.00 0.07 18.58
N LYS A 4 -11.01 0.71 17.95
CA LYS A 4 -11.17 1.42 16.67
C LYS A 4 -10.65 0.57 15.49
N THR A 5 -11.11 0.88 14.29
CA THR A 5 -10.83 0.12 13.05
C THR A 5 -9.37 0.21 12.62
N LEU A 6 -8.76 1.39 12.73
CA LEU A 6 -7.34 1.57 12.48
C LEU A 6 -6.56 1.07 13.70
N SER A 7 -6.13 -0.20 13.65
CA SER A 7 -5.33 -0.79 14.72
C SER A 7 -3.86 -0.38 14.57
N ASN A 8 -3.16 -0.25 15.70
CA ASN A 8 -1.72 0.07 15.77
C ASN A 8 -0.84 -1.12 15.31
N LYS A 9 -1.03 -1.60 14.07
CA LYS A 9 -0.16 -2.63 13.49
C LYS A 9 1.24 -2.07 13.28
N SER A 10 2.25 -2.91 13.46
CA SER A 10 3.63 -2.52 13.19
C SER A 10 3.80 -2.07 11.73
N ARG A 11 4.74 -1.16 11.48
CA ARG A 11 5.02 -0.66 10.13
C ARG A 11 5.32 -1.79 9.15
N TYR A 12 5.97 -2.84 9.63
CA TYR A 12 6.27 -4.03 8.84
C TYR A 12 5.01 -4.76 8.35
N SER A 13 4.02 -4.93 9.23
CA SER A 13 2.71 -5.52 8.88
C SER A 13 1.99 -4.71 7.81
N ILE A 14 2.05 -3.38 7.88
CA ILE A 14 1.44 -2.49 6.89
C ILE A 14 2.16 -2.60 5.54
N LEU A 15 3.49 -2.67 5.54
CA LEU A 15 4.29 -2.78 4.31
C LEU A 15 4.08 -4.13 3.60
N ARG A 16 3.85 -5.21 4.34
CA ARG A 16 3.52 -6.53 3.75
C ARG A 16 2.20 -6.52 2.97
N VAL A 17 1.23 -5.70 3.40
CA VAL A 17 -0.07 -5.62 2.74
C VAL A 17 -0.07 -4.57 1.63
N SER A 18 0.48 -3.38 1.90
CA SER A 18 0.29 -2.19 1.07
C SER A 18 1.56 -1.64 0.43
N GLY A 19 2.72 -2.23 0.72
CA GLY A 19 4.01 -1.79 0.18
C GLY A 19 4.17 -2.08 -1.31
N PHE A 20 5.21 -1.50 -1.92
CA PHE A 20 5.50 -1.63 -3.35
C PHE A 20 5.64 -3.09 -3.79
N ARG A 21 6.39 -3.89 -3.03
CA ARG A 21 6.61 -5.32 -3.33
C ARG A 21 5.28 -6.11 -3.31
N ALA A 22 4.42 -5.83 -2.33
CA ALA A 22 3.10 -6.46 -2.25
C ALA A 22 2.23 -6.12 -3.47
N ARG A 23 2.29 -4.87 -3.96
CA ARG A 23 1.61 -4.46 -5.19
C ARG A 23 2.18 -5.10 -6.45
N MET A 24 3.48 -5.37 -6.51
CA MET A 24 4.09 -6.01 -7.68
C MET A 24 3.78 -7.52 -7.77
N ALA A 25 3.50 -8.17 -6.64
CA ALA A 25 3.23 -9.61 -6.59
C ALA A 25 1.94 -10.02 -7.31
N THR A 26 0.92 -9.16 -7.37
CA THR A 26 -0.37 -9.48 -8.00
C THR A 26 -0.59 -8.73 -9.31
N PRO A 27 -1.33 -9.30 -10.28
CA PRO A 27 -1.73 -8.59 -11.50
C PRO A 27 -2.49 -7.28 -11.22
N GLU A 28 -3.41 -7.29 -10.26
CA GLU A 28 -4.26 -6.15 -9.88
C GLU A 28 -3.44 -5.05 -9.21
N GLY A 29 -2.46 -5.44 -8.38
CA GLY A 29 -1.54 -4.50 -7.76
C GLY A 29 -0.67 -3.78 -8.79
N ARG A 30 -0.20 -4.48 -9.82
CA ARG A 30 0.53 -3.89 -10.96
C ARG A 30 -0.36 -2.91 -11.74
N LYS A 31 -1.63 -3.25 -11.98
CA LYS A 31 -2.62 -2.33 -12.61
C LYS A 31 -2.82 -1.06 -11.77
N THR A 32 -2.91 -1.20 -10.44
CA THR A 32 -3.03 -0.07 -9.52
C THR A 32 -1.82 0.87 -9.64
N LEU A 33 -0.60 0.34 -9.65
CA LEU A 33 0.62 1.14 -9.81
C LEU A 33 0.66 1.86 -11.16
N ARG A 34 0.25 1.19 -12.25
CA ARG A 34 0.15 1.82 -13.58
C ARG A 34 -0.80 3.01 -13.56
N ASN A 35 -1.98 2.87 -12.97
CA ASN A 35 -2.95 3.96 -12.88
C ASN A 35 -2.43 5.13 -12.03
N ARG A 36 -1.73 4.84 -10.93
CA ARG A 36 -1.14 5.87 -10.07
C ARG A 36 0.00 6.63 -10.76
N ARG A 37 0.84 5.94 -11.54
CA ARG A 37 1.87 6.56 -12.39
C ARG A 37 1.25 7.43 -13.48
N LYS A 38 0.22 6.92 -14.19
CA LYS A 38 -0.51 7.69 -15.21
C LYS A 38 -1.09 8.99 -14.63
N LYS A 39 -1.58 8.95 -13.38
CA LYS A 39 -2.08 10.13 -12.67
C LYS A 39 -0.97 11.06 -12.16
N GLY A 40 0.30 10.66 -12.18
CA GLY A 40 1.42 11.46 -11.67
C GLY A 40 1.45 11.60 -10.15
N ARG A 41 0.96 10.59 -9.39
CA ARG A 41 1.00 10.65 -7.92
C ARG A 41 2.46 10.64 -7.43
N LYS A 42 2.85 11.66 -6.65
CA LYS A 42 4.19 11.77 -6.01
C LYS A 42 4.59 10.48 -5.26
N SER A 43 3.66 9.90 -4.51
CA SER A 43 3.88 8.63 -3.79
C SER A 43 3.00 7.53 -4.39
N LEU A 44 3.62 6.47 -4.90
CA LEU A 44 2.89 5.34 -5.50
C LEU A 44 2.39 4.33 -4.46
N THR A 45 3.13 4.14 -3.37
CA THR A 45 2.76 3.28 -2.23
C THR A 45 3.21 3.92 -0.92
N ILE A 46 2.88 3.27 0.20
CA ILE A 46 3.43 3.62 1.52
C ILE A 46 4.95 3.43 1.47
N GLN A 47 5.68 4.45 1.92
CA GLN A 47 7.14 4.43 2.02
C GLN A 47 7.56 3.95 3.42
N ARG A 48 8.80 3.43 3.52
CA ARG A 48 9.42 3.10 4.79
C ARG A 48 9.82 4.35 5.57
#